data_AF-A0A967H6B5-F1
#
_entry.id   AF-A0A967H6B5-F1
#
_cell.length_a   1.000
_cell.length_b   1.000
_cell.length_c   1.000
_cell.angle_alpha   90.00
_cell.angle_beta   90.00
_cell.angle_gamma   90.00
#
_symmetry.space_group_name_H-M   'P 1'
#
loop_
_entity.id
_entity.type
_entity.pdbx_description
1 polymer ?
#
loop_
_entity_poly.entity_id
_entity_poly.type
_entity_poly.pdbx_seq_one_letter_code
_entity_poly.pdbx_strand_id
1 'polypeptide(L)'
;NKQGEQQEKTEWHNIVVWAGLAEICGKYLTKGKQVYIEGRIQNRSYDDRDGNKRYITEIVANEMQMLSRAGDQQGGGGRPSSPSEEDYSQAPSEP
;
A
#
# COMPACT_ATOMS: atom_id res chain seq x y z
N ASN A 1 -3.69 -21.68 18.95
CA ASN A 1 -4.34 -22.47 20.02
C ASN A 1 -4.46 -23.92 19.57
N LYS A 2 -4.71 -24.90 20.46
CA LYS A 2 -4.61 -26.35 20.21
C LYS A 2 -5.65 -26.95 19.22
N GLN A 3 -6.25 -26.11 18.39
CA GLN A 3 -7.14 -26.43 17.28
C GLN A 3 -6.66 -25.53 16.14
N GLY A 4 -6.42 -26.05 14.93
CA GLY A 4 -5.71 -25.41 13.83
C GLY A 4 -6.37 -24.17 13.20
N GLU A 5 -6.99 -23.33 14.02
CA GLU A 5 -7.58 -22.05 13.65
C GLU A 5 -6.47 -21.04 13.33
N GLN A 6 -6.64 -20.32 12.23
CA GLN A 6 -5.76 -19.24 11.85
C GLN A 6 -5.87 -18.11 12.87
N GLN A 7 -4.76 -17.85 13.56
CA GLN A 7 -4.67 -16.75 14.52
C GLN A 7 -4.20 -15.50 13.79
N GLU A 8 -5.06 -14.50 13.71
CA GLU A 8 -4.68 -13.18 13.20
C GLU A 8 -3.93 -12.40 14.30
N LYS A 9 -2.73 -11.89 13.98
CA LYS A 9 -1.95 -11.03 14.85
C LYS A 9 -1.77 -9.67 14.19
N THR A 10 -2.45 -8.66 14.73
CA THR A 10 -2.35 -7.28 14.27
C THR A 10 -1.42 -6.50 15.17
N GLU A 11 -0.43 -5.84 14.56
CA GLU A 11 0.55 -4.98 15.23
C GLU A 11 0.38 -3.53 14.76
N TRP A 12 0.64 -2.59 15.65
CA TRP A 12 0.55 -1.16 15.37
C TRP A 12 1.94 -0.54 15.44
N HIS A 13 2.40 0.02 14.33
CA HIS A 13 3.72 0.64 14.22
C HIS A 13 3.58 2.16 14.18
N ASN A 14 4.36 2.86 15.01
CA ASN A 14 4.48 4.32 14.95
C ASN A 14 5.51 4.69 13.88
N ILE A 15 5.05 5.29 12.78
CA ILE A 15 5.90 5.74 11.68
C ILE A 15 6.06 7.25 11.72
N VAL A 16 7.31 7.72 11.65
CA VAL A 16 7.66 9.15 11.64
C VAL A 16 8.26 9.49 10.27
N VAL A 17 7.62 10.42 9.56
CA VAL A 17 8.04 10.93 8.25
C VAL A 17 8.38 12.41 8.35
N TRP A 18 9.37 12.86 7.57
CA TRP A 18 9.84 14.25 7.58
C TRP A 18 9.98 14.82 6.17
N ALA A 19 10.14 16.15 6.07
CA ALA A 19 10.43 16.88 4.84
C ALA A 19 9.43 16.54 3.69
N GLY A 20 9.92 16.40 2.46
CA GLY A 20 9.08 16.14 1.29
C GLY A 20 8.24 14.87 1.38
N LEU A 21 8.71 13.85 2.12
CA LEU A 21 7.94 12.63 2.35
C LEU A 21 6.66 12.91 3.15
N ALA A 22 6.75 13.81 4.14
CA ALA A 22 5.58 14.23 4.92
C ALA A 22 4.54 14.96 4.06
N GLU A 23 4.98 15.78 3.09
CA GLU A 23 4.06 16.45 2.15
C GLU A 23 3.33 15.44 1.24
N ILE A 24 4.05 14.45 0.72
CA ILE A 24 3.47 13.38 -0.10
C ILE A 24 2.47 12.58 0.74
N CYS A 25 2.86 12.19 1.96
CA CYS A 25 1.97 11.48 2.88
C CYS A 25 0.71 12.29 3.17
N GLY A 26 0.83 13.58 3.49
CA GLY A 26 -0.31 14.45 3.79
C GLY A 26 -1.25 14.66 2.59
N LYS A 27 -0.72 14.69 1.36
CA LYS A 27 -1.52 14.89 0.14
C LYS A 27 -2.24 13.61 -0.31
N TYR A 28 -1.60 12.45 -0.18
CA TYR A 28 -2.08 11.23 -0.85
C TYR A 28 -2.48 10.10 0.09
N LEU A 29 -2.02 10.08 1.35
CA LEU A 29 -2.41 9.04 2.30
C LEU A 29 -3.74 9.34 2.97
N THR A 30 -4.62 8.35 2.96
CA THR A 30 -5.88 8.33 3.69
C THR A 30 -5.96 7.03 4.49
N LYS A 31 -6.83 6.99 5.50
CA LYS A 31 -7.07 5.78 6.29
C LYS A 31 -7.38 4.58 5.38
N GLY A 32 -6.74 3.44 5.64
CA GLY A 32 -6.96 2.19 4.93
C GLY A 32 -6.11 1.99 3.68
N LYS A 33 -5.33 2.98 3.24
CA LYS A 33 -4.36 2.79 2.16
C LYS A 33 -3.23 1.88 2.60
N GLN A 34 -2.85 0.95 1.72
CA GLN A 34 -1.68 0.12 1.93
C GLN A 34 -0.43 0.88 1.51
N VAL A 35 0.63 0.73 2.29
CA VAL A 35 1.91 1.40 2.06
C VAL A 35 3.05 0.45 2.38
N TYR A 36 4.12 0.58 1.61
CA TYR A 36 5.43 0.07 1.95
C TYR A 36 6.23 1.19 2.62
N ILE A 37 6.95 0.86 3.70
CA ILE A 37 7.78 1.79 4.46
C ILE A 37 9.16 1.19 4.65
N GLU A 38 10.20 1.93 4.31
CA GLU A 38 11.58 1.62 4.66
C GLU A 38 12.14 2.72 5.57
N GLY A 39 12.87 2.33 6.60
CA GLY A 39 13.41 3.26 7.57
C GLY A 39 14.27 2.59 8.62
N ARG A 40 14.55 3.36 9.68
CA ARG A 40 15.31 2.88 10.84
C ARG A 40 14.44 2.87 12.09
N ILE A 41 14.66 1.88 12.95
CA ILE A 41 14.06 1.87 14.28
C ILE A 41 14.78 2.88 15.16
N GLN A 42 14.03 3.71 15.86
CA GLN A 42 14.53 4.66 16.83
C GLN A 42 13.77 4.52 18.14
N ASN A 43 14.53 4.32 19.22
CA ASN A 43 14.00 4.36 20.57
C ASN A 43 14.28 5.74 21.15
N ARG A 44 13.23 6.43 21.62
CA ARG A 44 13.37 7.68 22.36
C ARG A 44 12.74 7.57 23.74
N SER A 45 13.21 8.40 24.65
CA SER A 45 12.61 8.53 25.98
C SER A 45 12.25 9.98 26.27
N TYR A 46 11.14 10.19 26.94
CA TYR A 46 10.73 11.51 27.45
C TYR A 46 10.11 11.35 28.84
N ASP A 47 10.20 12.39 29.65
CA ASP A 47 9.56 12.44 30.96
C ASP A 47 8.12 12.95 30.79
N ASP A 48 7.15 12.20 31.30
CA ASP A 48 5.77 12.64 31.32
C ASP A 48 5.54 13.71 32.41
N ARG A 49 4.33 14.30 32.43
CA ARG A 49 3.99 15.38 33.37
C ARG A 49 4.03 14.94 34.84
N ASP A 50 3.95 13.63 35.08
CA ASP A 50 4.00 13.00 36.39
C ASP A 50 5.44 12.58 36.76
N GLY A 51 6.43 12.93 35.93
CA GLY A 51 7.85 12.65 36.15
C GLY A 51 8.29 11.24 35.79
N ASN A 52 7.45 10.45 35.12
CA ASN A 52 7.81 9.09 34.71
C ASN A 52 8.50 9.10 33.35
N LYS A 53 9.66 8.44 33.26
CA LYS A 53 10.34 8.22 31.99
C LYS A 53 9.57 7.20 31.14
N ARG A 54 9.08 7.64 29.99
CA ARG A 54 8.40 6.80 28.98
C ARG A 54 9.35 6.51 27.83
N TYR A 55 9.29 5.28 27.32
CA TYR A 55 10.04 4.85 26.14
C TYR A 55 9.08 4.67 24.98
N ILE A 56 9.45 5.16 23.80
CA ILE A 56 8.70 4.96 22.57
C ILE A 56 9.65 4.39 21.53
N THR A 57 9.21 3.30 20.89
CA THR A 57 9.85 2.75 19.70
C THR A 57 9.09 3.25 18.48
N GLU A 58 9.80 3.91 17.58
CA GLU A 58 9.26 4.47 16.34
C GLU A 58 10.11 4.02 15.15
N ILE A 59 9.53 4.04 13.96
CA ILE A 59 10.26 3.84 12.71
C ILE A 59 10.36 5.20 12.02
N VAL A 60 11.58 5.72 11.90
CA VAL A 60 11.84 6.93 11.12
C VAL A 60 12.01 6.51 9.66
N ALA A 61 11.04 6.87 8.83
CA ALA A 61 10.97 6.45 7.43
C ALA A 61 11.87 7.31 6.55
N ASN A 62 12.64 6.64 5.69
CA ASN A 62 13.47 7.25 4.64
C ASN A 62 12.78 7.14 3.27
N GLU A 63 12.02 6.07 3.05
CA GLU A 63 11.27 5.82 1.81
C GLU A 63 9.85 5.32 2.12
N MET A 64 8.90 5.71 1.26
CA MET A 64 7.53 5.21 1.28
C MET A 64 7.05 4.98 -0.14
N GLN A 65 6.32 3.89 -0.35
CA GLN A 65 5.62 3.63 -1.61
C GLN A 65 4.15 3.31 -1.33
N MET A 66 3.26 3.92 -2.09
CA MET A 66 1.84 3.61 -2.02
C MET A 66 1.57 2.30 -2.75
N LEU A 67 0.87 1.39 -2.08
CA LEU A 67 0.47 0.12 -2.65
C LEU A 67 -1.01 0.20 -3.04
N SER A 68 -1.31 -0.23 -4.26
CA SER A 68 -2.68 -0.45 -4.70
C SER A 68 -3.08 -1.89 -4.39
N ARG A 69 -4.32 -2.08 -3.92
CA ARG A 69 -4.86 -3.43 -3.73
C ARG A 69 -5.08 -4.03 -5.11
N ALA A 70 -4.68 -5.29 -5.32
CA ALA A 70 -5.06 -6.02 -6.53
C ALA A 70 -6.60 -6.13 -6.56
N GLY A 71 -7.26 -5.24 -7.34
CA GLY A 71 -8.71 -5.07 -7.37
C GLY A 71 -9.21 -3.63 -7.22
N ASP A 72 -8.37 -2.68 -6.77
CA ASP A 72 -8.69 -1.24 -6.73
C ASP A 72 -8.63 -0.58 -8.13
N GLN A 73 -8.31 -1.37 -9.15
CA GLN A 73 -8.45 -1.00 -10.55
C GLN A 73 -9.93 -1.11 -10.96
N GLN A 74 -10.80 -0.33 -10.32
CA GLN A 74 -12.21 -0.25 -10.69
C GLN A 74 -12.60 1.20 -11.01
N GLY A 75 -12.80 1.45 -12.31
CA GLY A 75 -13.70 2.50 -12.77
C GLY A 75 -13.10 3.57 -13.69
N GLY A 76 -12.50 3.19 -14.82
CA GLY A 76 -12.12 4.18 -15.83
C GLY A 76 -11.48 3.59 -17.08
N GLY A 77 -12.28 3.02 -17.97
CA GLY A 77 -11.81 2.56 -19.27
C GLY A 77 -12.62 1.37 -19.75
N GLY A 78 -13.78 1.66 -20.34
CA GLY A 78 -14.54 0.66 -21.08
C GLY A 78 -13.60 -0.04 -22.06
N ARG A 79 -13.68 -1.37 -22.08
CA ARG A 79 -13.26 -2.14 -23.24
C ARG A 79 -13.96 -1.50 -24.46
N PRO A 80 -13.26 -0.91 -25.45
CA PRO A 80 -13.88 -0.86 -26.75
C PRO A 80 -14.01 -2.32 -27.16
N SER A 81 -15.25 -2.81 -27.17
CA SER A 81 -15.60 -3.99 -27.94
C SER A 81 -15.18 -3.68 -29.37
N SER A 82 -14.02 -4.19 -29.79
CA SER A 82 -13.69 -4.21 -31.20
C SER A 82 -14.78 -5.04 -31.89
N PRO A 83 -15.52 -4.48 -32.86
CA PRO A 83 -16.48 -5.27 -33.62
C PRO A 83 -15.72 -6.40 -34.31
N SER A 84 -16.31 -7.58 -34.27
CA SER A 84 -15.89 -8.77 -34.98
C SER A 84 -15.74 -8.46 -36.47
N GLU A 85 -14.49 -8.48 -36.96
CA GLU A 85 -14.19 -8.68 -38.38
C GLU A 85 -14.49 -10.14 -38.72
N GLU A 86 -15.78 -10.42 -38.89
CA GLU A 86 -16.24 -11.54 -39.69
C GLU A 86 -15.92 -11.24 -41.17
N ASP A 87 -15.25 -12.21 -41.78
CA ASP A 87 -15.45 -12.60 -43.17
C ASP A 87 -14.94 -11.66 -44.27
N TYR A 88 -13.63 -11.70 -44.53
CA TYR A 88 -13.11 -11.66 -45.90
C TYR A 88 -11.81 -12.45 -45.98
N SER A 89 -11.90 -13.72 -46.38
CA SER A 89 -11.05 -14.36 -47.41
C SER A 89 -11.23 -15.87 -47.37
N GLN A 90 -12.39 -16.32 -47.84
CA GLN A 90 -12.52 -17.68 -48.36
C GLN A 90 -12.12 -17.67 -49.85
N ALA A 91 -10.99 -18.35 -50.11
CA ALA A 91 -10.62 -19.07 -51.34
C ALA A 91 -10.15 -18.29 -52.60
N PRO A 92 -9.43 -18.93 -53.55
CA PRO A 92 -8.96 -20.32 -53.58
C PRO A 92 -7.44 -20.49 -53.81
N SER A 93 -6.98 -21.71 -53.53
CA SER A 93 -5.71 -22.28 -53.98
C SER A 93 -5.68 -22.50 -55.50
N GLU A 94 -4.45 -22.59 -56.01
CA GLU A 94 -4.01 -23.27 -57.26
C GLU A 94 -3.83 -22.43 -58.54
N PRO A 95 -3.01 -22.92 -59.50
CA PRO A 95 -2.25 -24.20 -59.55
C PRO A 95 -0.73 -24.10 -59.29
#